data_AF-A0A7C6WCL6-F1
#
_entry.id   AF-A0A7C6WCL6-F1
#
_cell.length_a   1.000
_cell.length_b   1.000
_cell.length_c   1.000
_cell.angle_alpha   90.00
_cell.angle_beta   90.00
_cell.angle_gamma   90.00
#
_symmetry.space_group_name_H-M   'P 1'
#
loop_
_entity.id
_entity.type
_entity.pdbx_description
1 polymer ?
#
loop_
_entity_poly.entity_id
_entity_poly.type
_entity_poly.pdbx_seq_one_letter_code
_entity_poly.pdbx_strand_id
1 'polypeptide(L)'
;MKKLKGLIIENFQSHEFTQVDFAPGFNVIVGASDQGKSALIRALKWLYFNEPRGADFIRVGATGCRVTVLLADDTQVSRERTPSRNRYYVQYPGREEEVFEGFGSRVPREVEVALGVVKTKLDEGLETVLNLGEQLEAPFLLAEAGSVKAKAMGRLYGVHIVDAALRETVRDMNRAQQEERRLGEQLKEIASALEEYADLPRLAELVEKLTAQLGELDKLAGRLDTCRKLKEEREAVEGFIGAANGILEKMGGLAQSEGLLAQVSELASRCSRGEEYRRDLLRVQAEIGQAEEILAAARGLEAAQEKAALALECQRLGKELADLYKEKRRAERVIAATREVLQHTEGVEQAAANLRLFQEKEGTVGKMAELQRELVSAWEKGKKAQEAAAAAARDLKRQLAQYGALLKKLGKCPICYGDITAATIRGILSEYTGEEG
;
A
#
# COMPACT_ATOMS: atom_id res chain seq x y z
N MET A 1 73.22 -64.30 -4.53
CA MET A 1 72.41 -65.28 -3.76
C MET A 1 73.00 -65.38 -2.37
N LYS A 2 72.21 -65.17 -1.32
CA LYS A 2 72.70 -65.27 0.06
C LYS A 2 72.94 -66.75 0.40
N LYS A 3 74.03 -67.05 1.12
CA LYS A 3 74.37 -68.43 1.53
C LYS A 3 73.83 -68.70 2.93
N LEU A 4 73.37 -69.91 3.19
CA LEU A 4 73.06 -70.40 4.54
C LEU A 4 74.36 -70.50 5.35
N LYS A 5 74.35 -69.96 6.57
CA LYS A 5 75.42 -70.05 7.57
C LYS A 5 75.00 -70.94 8.74
N GLY A 6 73.74 -70.84 9.17
CA GLY A 6 73.17 -71.70 10.20
C GLY A 6 71.66 -71.84 10.09
N LEU A 7 71.12 -72.88 10.72
CA LEU A 7 69.69 -73.19 10.83
C LEU A 7 69.40 -73.66 12.25
N ILE A 8 68.42 -73.03 12.91
CA ILE A 8 67.90 -73.41 14.22
C ILE A 8 66.43 -73.79 14.05
N ILE A 9 66.06 -74.94 14.60
CA ILE A 9 64.71 -75.50 14.56
C ILE A 9 64.26 -75.82 15.98
N GLU A 10 63.10 -75.29 16.35
CA GLU A 10 62.47 -75.45 17.65
C GLU A 10 61.05 -76.02 17.47
N ASN A 11 60.77 -77.18 18.09
CA ASN A 11 59.47 -77.84 18.12
C ASN A 11 58.80 -78.09 16.75
N PHE A 12 59.59 -78.45 15.73
CA PHE A 12 59.12 -78.74 14.38
C PHE A 12 59.25 -80.23 14.04
N GLN A 13 58.11 -80.91 13.85
CA GLN A 13 58.02 -82.36 13.63
C GLN A 13 58.84 -83.16 14.67
N SER A 14 59.84 -83.91 14.22
CA SER A 14 60.74 -84.73 15.06
C SER A 14 61.76 -83.91 15.87
N HIS A 15 61.94 -82.63 15.58
CA HIS A 15 62.95 -81.78 16.21
C HIS A 15 62.35 -81.02 17.40
N GLU A 16 62.90 -81.25 18.59
CA GLU A 16 62.60 -80.45 19.79
C GLU A 16 63.43 -79.17 19.80
N PHE A 17 64.74 -79.36 19.74
CA PHE A 17 65.73 -78.33 19.44
C PHE A 17 66.77 -78.94 18.50
N THR A 18 67.13 -78.26 17.44
CA THR A 18 68.18 -78.69 16.51
C THR A 18 68.85 -77.48 15.89
N GLN A 19 70.15 -77.35 16.11
CA GLN A 19 71.00 -76.37 15.46
C GLN A 19 71.90 -77.08 14.45
N VAL A 20 72.01 -76.52 13.25
CA VAL A 20 72.89 -76.99 12.16
C VAL A 20 73.68 -75.81 11.66
N ASP A 21 74.99 -75.84 11.85
CA ASP A 21 75.93 -74.87 11.28
C ASP A 21 76.42 -75.40 9.94
N PHE A 22 76.29 -74.59 8.87
CA PHE A 22 76.63 -75.01 7.51
C PHE A 22 78.04 -74.57 7.13
N ALA A 23 78.85 -75.52 6.61
CA ALA A 23 80.14 -75.20 6.04
C ALA A 23 79.98 -74.53 4.67
N PRO A 24 80.90 -73.66 4.23
CA PRO A 24 80.92 -73.14 2.87
C PRO A 24 81.09 -74.28 1.85
N GLY A 25 80.14 -74.41 0.92
CA GLY A 25 80.20 -75.38 -0.18
C GLY A 25 79.19 -76.52 -0.04
N PHE A 26 79.64 -77.75 -0.27
CA PHE A 26 78.78 -78.94 -0.30
C PHE A 26 78.62 -79.54 1.10
N ASN A 27 77.40 -79.61 1.60
CA ASN A 27 77.05 -80.14 2.91
C ASN A 27 76.22 -81.42 2.74
N VAL A 28 76.56 -82.50 3.44
CA VAL A 28 75.84 -83.78 3.38
C VAL A 28 75.25 -84.10 4.75
N ILE A 29 73.93 -84.23 4.83
CA ILE A 29 73.21 -84.58 6.06
C ILE A 29 72.96 -86.09 6.06
N VAL A 30 73.71 -86.83 6.88
CA VAL A 30 73.64 -88.29 7.02
C VAL A 30 72.87 -88.71 8.27
N GLY A 31 72.38 -89.96 8.29
CA GLY A 31 71.61 -90.55 9.39
C GLY A 31 70.71 -91.69 8.91
N ALA A 32 70.10 -92.43 9.83
CA ALA A 32 69.15 -93.50 9.49
C ALA A 32 67.86 -92.95 8.83
N SER A 33 67.01 -93.84 8.30
CA SER A 33 65.67 -93.44 7.83
C SER A 33 64.84 -92.91 8.99
N ASP A 34 63.90 -92.00 8.68
CA ASP A 34 62.88 -91.47 9.60
C ASP A 34 63.40 -90.71 10.84
N GLN A 35 64.71 -90.46 10.93
CA GLN A 35 65.36 -89.62 11.94
C GLN A 35 65.28 -88.11 11.64
N GLY A 36 64.18 -87.62 11.06
CA GLY A 36 63.96 -86.18 10.83
C GLY A 36 64.77 -85.51 9.71
N LYS A 37 65.64 -86.21 8.97
CA LYS A 37 66.42 -85.62 7.86
C LYS A 37 65.56 -84.82 6.86
N SER A 38 64.38 -85.34 6.50
CA SER A 38 63.44 -84.65 5.60
C SER A 38 62.67 -83.52 6.30
N ALA A 39 62.58 -83.51 7.63
CA ALA A 39 61.96 -82.43 8.40
C ALA A 39 62.81 -81.16 8.40
N LEU A 40 64.15 -81.25 8.34
CA LEU A 40 65.03 -80.10 8.09
C LEU A 40 64.68 -79.38 6.78
N ILE A 41 64.49 -80.13 5.69
CA ILE A 41 64.09 -79.57 4.38
C ILE A 41 62.68 -78.97 4.43
N ARG A 42 61.74 -79.59 5.16
CA ARG A 42 60.40 -79.03 5.38
C ARG A 42 60.41 -77.76 6.23
N ALA A 43 61.27 -77.66 7.25
CA ALA A 43 61.43 -76.47 8.06
C ALA A 43 61.94 -75.29 7.21
N LEU A 44 62.92 -75.54 6.33
CA LEU A 44 63.37 -74.57 5.34
C LEU A 44 62.23 -74.18 4.39
N LYS A 45 61.53 -75.13 3.76
CA LYS A 45 60.37 -74.83 2.89
C LYS A 45 59.27 -74.03 3.60
N TRP A 46 59.06 -74.27 4.89
CA TRP A 46 58.08 -73.55 5.69
C TRP A 46 58.48 -72.09 5.95
N LEU A 47 59.78 -71.86 6.20
CA LEU A 47 60.36 -70.52 6.31
C LEU A 47 60.31 -69.76 4.97
N TYR A 48 60.82 -70.37 3.90
CA TYR A 48 61.00 -69.75 2.58
C TYR A 48 59.70 -69.58 1.77
N PHE A 49 58.73 -70.50 1.90
CA PHE A 49 57.59 -70.60 0.97
C PHE A 49 56.22 -70.77 1.64
N ASN A 50 56.15 -70.80 2.97
CA ASN A 50 54.91 -71.06 3.72
C ASN A 50 54.30 -72.46 3.43
N GLU A 51 55.16 -73.46 3.22
CA GLU A 51 54.78 -74.83 2.88
C GLU A 51 55.50 -75.85 3.80
N PRO A 52 54.80 -76.77 4.49
CA PRO A 52 53.35 -77.01 4.45
C PRO A 52 52.53 -75.91 5.15
N ARG A 53 51.25 -75.81 4.78
CA ARG A 53 50.27 -74.94 5.44
C ARG A 53 49.69 -75.62 6.70
N GLY A 54 49.00 -74.85 7.54
CA GLY A 54 48.33 -75.35 8.73
C GLY A 54 49.14 -75.18 10.02
N ALA A 55 49.08 -76.19 10.89
CA ALA A 55 49.80 -76.24 12.16
C ALA A 55 50.36 -77.65 12.49
N ASP A 56 50.06 -78.66 11.67
CA ASP A 56 50.37 -80.09 11.90
C ASP A 56 51.87 -80.41 11.91
N PHE A 57 52.72 -79.44 11.55
CA PHE A 57 54.17 -79.51 11.66
C PHE A 57 54.70 -79.12 13.05
N ILE A 58 53.86 -78.59 13.95
CA ILE A 58 54.23 -78.37 15.35
C ILE A 58 54.38 -79.73 16.05
N ARG A 59 55.48 -79.93 16.78
CA ARG A 59 55.77 -81.15 17.55
C ARG A 59 54.63 -81.44 18.54
N VAL A 60 54.18 -82.70 18.59
CA VAL A 60 53.13 -83.13 19.52
C VAL A 60 53.57 -82.85 20.97
N GLY A 61 52.74 -82.14 21.72
CA GLY A 61 53.03 -81.68 23.09
C GLY A 61 53.60 -80.26 23.19
N ALA A 62 54.02 -79.63 22.08
CA ALA A 62 54.46 -78.24 22.05
C ALA A 62 53.30 -77.27 21.75
N THR A 63 53.38 -76.05 22.30
CA THR A 63 52.39 -74.97 22.08
C THR A 63 52.71 -74.07 20.89
N GLY A 64 53.82 -74.34 20.20
CA GLY A 64 54.27 -73.60 19.02
C GLY A 64 55.61 -74.12 18.50
N CYS A 65 56.02 -73.64 17.33
CA CYS A 65 57.32 -73.93 16.73
C CYS A 65 57.98 -72.65 16.21
N ARG A 66 59.31 -72.69 16.11
CA ARG A 66 60.12 -71.62 15.52
C ARG A 66 61.18 -72.22 14.59
N VAL A 67 61.42 -71.56 13.46
CA VAL A 67 62.51 -71.90 12.54
C VAL A 67 63.26 -70.62 12.22
N THR A 68 64.58 -70.65 12.38
CA THR A 68 65.46 -69.50 12.21
C THR A 68 66.61 -69.86 11.28
N VAL A 69 66.83 -69.05 10.24
CA VAL A 69 68.00 -69.13 9.36
C VAL A 69 68.93 -67.96 9.65
N LEU A 70 70.21 -68.26 9.78
CA LEU A 70 71.30 -67.29 9.74
C LEU A 70 71.96 -67.34 8.36
N LEU A 71 72.07 -66.19 7.71
CA LEU A 71 72.71 -66.03 6.41
C LEU A 71 74.16 -65.59 6.55
N ALA A 72 74.95 -65.78 5.48
CA ALA A 72 76.37 -65.45 5.47
C ALA A 72 76.69 -63.94 5.49
N ASP A 73 75.68 -63.09 5.33
CA ASP A 73 75.76 -61.63 5.53
C ASP A 73 75.28 -61.21 6.94
N ASP A 74 75.20 -62.17 7.87
CA ASP A 74 74.71 -62.04 9.24
C ASP A 74 73.25 -61.52 9.35
N THR A 75 72.49 -61.52 8.25
CA THR A 75 71.02 -61.38 8.31
C THR A 75 70.44 -62.64 8.98
N GLN A 76 69.63 -62.44 10.01
CA GLN A 76 68.82 -63.50 10.62
C GLN A 76 67.36 -63.34 10.18
N VAL A 77 66.73 -64.44 9.76
CA VAL A 77 65.30 -64.49 9.47
C VAL A 77 64.70 -65.64 10.26
N SER A 78 63.74 -65.34 11.12
CA SER A 78 62.99 -66.36 11.85
C SER A 78 61.51 -66.32 11.55
N ARG A 79 60.84 -67.45 11.78
CA ARG A 79 59.39 -67.58 11.70
C ARG A 79 58.87 -68.35 12.90
N GLU A 80 57.85 -67.80 13.54
CA GLU A 80 57.18 -68.38 14.70
C GLU A 80 55.72 -68.70 14.37
N ARG A 81 55.24 -69.86 14.83
CA ARG A 81 53.84 -70.26 14.77
C ARG A 81 53.39 -70.83 16.09
N THR A 82 52.34 -70.23 16.64
CA THR A 82 51.55 -70.75 17.75
C THR A 82 50.06 -70.78 17.33
N PRO A 83 49.14 -71.35 18.11
CA PRO A 83 47.71 -71.25 17.83
C PRO A 83 47.21 -69.81 17.65
N SER A 84 47.79 -68.84 18.37
CA SER A 84 47.37 -67.44 18.38
C SER A 84 48.26 -66.49 17.55
N ARG A 85 49.46 -66.90 17.14
CA ARG A 85 50.45 -66.06 16.43
C ARG A 85 51.00 -66.76 15.19
N ASN A 86 51.30 -65.98 14.14
CA ASN A 86 52.01 -66.42 12.95
C ASN A 86 52.83 -65.23 12.46
N ARG A 87 54.14 -65.23 12.73
CA ARG A 87 54.99 -64.05 12.62
C ARG A 87 56.28 -64.40 11.89
N TYR A 88 56.76 -63.49 11.06
CA TYR A 88 58.16 -63.46 10.63
C TYR A 88 58.89 -62.36 11.41
N TYR A 89 60.18 -62.60 11.65
CA TYR A 89 61.11 -61.64 12.22
C TYR A 89 62.31 -61.55 11.27
N VAL A 90 62.70 -60.34 10.90
CA VAL A 90 63.88 -60.08 10.07
C VAL A 90 64.81 -59.16 10.86
N GLN A 91 66.02 -59.64 11.13
CA GLN A 91 67.06 -58.87 11.79
C GLN A 91 68.26 -58.72 10.83
N TYR A 92 68.53 -57.48 10.44
CA TYR A 92 69.75 -57.12 9.71
C TYR A 92 70.86 -56.71 10.68
N PRO A 93 72.15 -56.90 10.33
CA PRO A 93 73.26 -56.44 11.16
C PRO A 93 73.15 -54.94 11.48
N GLY A 94 73.12 -54.61 12.78
CA GLY A 94 73.05 -53.23 13.25
C GLY A 94 71.69 -52.52 13.08
N ARG A 95 70.60 -53.26 12.82
CA ARG A 95 69.22 -52.73 12.82
C ARG A 95 68.36 -53.37 13.90
N GLU A 96 67.26 -52.72 14.23
CA GLU A 96 66.19 -53.32 15.05
C GLU A 96 65.50 -54.48 14.29
N GLU A 97 64.82 -55.35 15.03
CA GLU A 97 64.11 -56.50 14.49
C GLU A 97 62.76 -56.06 13.87
N GLU A 98 62.60 -56.32 12.57
CA GLU A 98 61.36 -56.03 11.83
C GLU A 98 60.39 -57.23 11.97
N VAL A 99 59.18 -56.98 12.51
CA VAL A 99 58.16 -58.02 12.77
C VAL A 99 57.02 -57.92 11.75
N PHE A 100 56.72 -59.02 11.07
CA PHE A 100 55.68 -59.10 10.06
C PHE A 100 54.56 -60.07 10.46
N GLU A 101 53.33 -59.57 10.54
CA GLU A 101 52.12 -60.31 10.89
C GLU A 101 51.06 -60.15 9.78
N GLY A 102 50.00 -60.97 9.79
CA GLY A 102 48.83 -60.77 8.91
C GLY A 102 49.03 -61.08 7.42
N PHE A 103 50.18 -61.58 7.00
CA PHE A 103 50.56 -61.85 5.59
C PHE A 103 49.76 -62.94 4.84
N GLY A 104 48.78 -63.56 5.50
CA GLY A 104 47.87 -64.52 4.87
C GLY A 104 48.58 -65.77 4.33
N SER A 105 48.52 -65.97 3.02
CA SER A 105 49.03 -67.16 2.33
C SER A 105 50.42 -66.99 1.69
N ARG A 106 50.88 -65.76 1.47
CA ARG A 106 52.18 -65.45 0.85
C ARG A 106 53.20 -65.01 1.89
N VAL A 107 54.48 -65.17 1.58
CA VAL A 107 55.57 -64.65 2.40
C VAL A 107 55.66 -63.12 2.20
N PRO A 108 55.93 -62.29 3.23
CA PRO A 108 56.15 -60.85 3.05
C PRO A 108 57.30 -60.59 2.07
N ARG A 109 57.17 -59.55 1.24
CA ARG A 109 58.18 -59.23 0.21
C ARG A 109 59.53 -58.87 0.84
N GLU A 110 59.48 -58.24 2.01
CA GLU A 110 60.63 -57.86 2.82
C GLU A 110 61.39 -59.11 3.29
N VAL A 111 60.67 -60.16 3.68
CA VAL A 111 61.22 -61.47 4.04
C VAL A 111 61.79 -62.19 2.82
N GLU A 112 61.09 -62.18 1.68
CA GLU A 112 61.60 -62.74 0.41
C GLU A 112 62.91 -62.08 -0.03
N VAL A 113 63.01 -60.75 0.09
CA VAL A 113 64.24 -59.98 -0.19
C VAL A 113 65.33 -60.26 0.85
N ALA A 114 64.99 -60.35 2.13
CA ALA A 114 65.93 -60.68 3.21
C ALA A 114 66.56 -62.07 3.01
N LEU A 115 65.74 -63.05 2.62
CA LEU A 115 66.13 -64.43 2.34
C LEU A 115 66.84 -64.59 0.98
N GLY A 116 66.51 -63.75 -0.01
CA GLY A 116 67.09 -63.77 -1.35
C GLY A 116 66.68 -64.98 -2.21
N VAL A 117 65.52 -65.58 -1.91
CA VAL A 117 64.95 -66.75 -2.59
C VAL A 117 63.47 -66.50 -2.82
N VAL A 118 62.99 -66.73 -4.04
CA VAL A 118 61.59 -66.52 -4.46
C VAL A 118 61.11 -67.67 -5.34
N LYS A 119 59.80 -67.93 -5.35
CA LYS A 119 59.22 -68.84 -6.35
C LYS A 119 59.34 -68.22 -7.73
N THR A 120 59.95 -68.96 -8.65
CA THR A 120 60.07 -68.52 -10.05
C THR A 120 58.81 -68.95 -10.79
N LYS A 121 57.93 -67.99 -11.08
CA LYS A 121 56.81 -68.22 -11.99
C LYS A 121 57.36 -68.53 -13.37
N LEU A 122 57.01 -69.67 -13.97
CA LEU A 122 57.37 -70.01 -15.35
C LEU A 122 56.23 -69.62 -16.30
N ASP A 123 54.98 -69.85 -15.90
CA ASP A 123 53.79 -69.64 -16.73
C ASP A 123 52.59 -69.17 -15.88
N GLU A 124 51.45 -68.90 -16.51
CA GLU A 124 50.17 -68.72 -15.85
C GLU A 124 49.74 -70.03 -15.15
N GLY A 125 49.86 -70.08 -13.82
CA GLY A 125 49.56 -71.26 -12.99
C GLY A 125 50.76 -72.16 -12.66
N LEU A 126 51.92 -71.95 -13.28
CA LEU A 126 53.13 -72.73 -13.02
C LEU A 126 54.17 -71.91 -12.27
N GLU A 127 54.34 -72.18 -10.98
CA GLU A 127 55.40 -71.62 -10.12
C GLU A 127 56.33 -72.75 -9.67
N THR A 128 57.64 -72.59 -9.87
CA THR A 128 58.67 -73.57 -9.51
C THR A 128 59.65 -73.01 -8.49
N VAL A 129 60.30 -73.89 -7.74
CA VAL A 129 61.33 -73.56 -6.76
C VAL A 129 62.68 -74.02 -7.30
N LEU A 130 63.49 -73.09 -7.80
CA LEU A 130 64.80 -73.41 -8.38
C LEU A 130 65.87 -73.76 -7.33
N ASN A 131 65.65 -73.42 -6.06
CA ASN A 131 66.66 -73.47 -5.01
C ASN A 131 66.55 -74.69 -4.06
N LEU A 132 65.45 -75.45 -4.13
CA LEU A 132 65.11 -76.54 -3.20
C LEU A 132 64.33 -77.63 -3.94
N GLY A 133 65.01 -78.72 -4.32
CA GLY A 133 64.37 -79.89 -4.93
C GLY A 133 63.64 -80.79 -3.93
N GLU A 134 62.65 -81.54 -4.41
CA GLU A 134 61.95 -82.57 -3.62
C GLU A 134 62.64 -83.95 -3.72
N GLN A 135 62.33 -84.83 -2.76
CA GLN A 135 62.72 -86.23 -2.85
C GLN A 135 61.94 -86.90 -3.99
N LEU A 136 62.66 -87.54 -4.93
CA LEU A 136 62.10 -88.14 -6.15
C LEU A 136 61.46 -87.11 -7.12
N GLU A 137 61.81 -85.83 -7.03
CA GLU A 137 61.44 -84.87 -8.07
C GLU A 137 62.05 -85.29 -9.41
N ALA A 138 61.26 -85.21 -10.48
CA ALA A 138 61.74 -85.52 -11.82
C ALA A 138 62.80 -84.47 -12.25
N PRO A 139 63.81 -84.83 -13.06
CA PRO A 139 64.83 -83.89 -13.49
C PRO A 139 64.24 -82.64 -14.13
N PHE A 140 64.58 -81.47 -13.57
CA PHE A 140 64.00 -80.16 -13.88
C PHE A 140 63.87 -79.90 -15.39
N LEU A 141 62.68 -79.51 -15.85
CA LEU A 141 62.28 -79.29 -17.25
C LEU A 141 62.44 -80.50 -18.20
N LEU A 142 63.17 -81.56 -17.86
CA LEU A 142 63.35 -82.71 -18.74
C LEU A 142 62.07 -83.55 -18.82
N ALA A 143 61.37 -83.73 -17.69
CA ALA A 143 60.07 -84.43 -17.63
C ALA A 143 58.86 -83.58 -18.04
N GLU A 144 59.03 -82.25 -18.16
CA GLU A 144 57.94 -81.32 -18.48
C GLU A 144 57.47 -81.41 -19.94
N ALA A 145 56.29 -80.83 -20.23
CA ALA A 145 55.80 -80.69 -21.60
C ALA A 145 56.65 -79.72 -22.43
N GLY A 146 56.74 -79.92 -23.74
CA GLY A 146 57.54 -79.06 -24.63
C GLY A 146 57.16 -77.57 -24.61
N SER A 147 55.88 -77.27 -24.40
CA SER A 147 55.36 -75.90 -24.20
C SER A 147 55.90 -75.25 -22.92
N VAL A 148 55.97 -76.00 -21.81
CA VAL A 148 56.54 -75.55 -20.53
C VAL A 148 58.04 -75.28 -20.68
N LYS A 149 58.78 -76.16 -21.38
CA LYS A 149 60.21 -75.95 -21.68
C LYS A 149 60.44 -74.68 -22.48
N ALA A 150 59.67 -74.48 -23.56
CA ALA A 150 59.76 -73.29 -24.40
C ALA A 150 59.48 -72.00 -23.61
N LYS A 151 58.44 -72.00 -22.76
CA LYS A 151 58.12 -70.85 -21.89
C LYS A 151 59.18 -70.60 -20.82
N ALA A 152 59.71 -71.66 -20.19
CA ALA A 152 60.79 -71.54 -19.21
C ALA A 152 62.06 -70.96 -19.84
N MET A 153 62.46 -71.43 -21.03
CA MET A 153 63.57 -70.86 -21.79
C MET A 153 63.28 -69.41 -22.21
N GLY A 154 62.11 -69.12 -22.77
CA GLY A 154 61.69 -67.75 -23.13
C GLY A 154 61.67 -66.79 -21.94
N ARG A 155 61.44 -67.31 -20.73
CA ARG A 155 61.52 -66.51 -19.50
C ARG A 155 62.96 -66.27 -19.05
N LEU A 156 63.83 -67.29 -19.12
CA LEU A 156 65.28 -67.15 -18.86
C LEU A 156 65.94 -66.15 -19.83
N TYR A 157 65.53 -66.13 -21.10
CA TYR A 157 66.02 -65.18 -22.11
C TYR A 157 65.26 -63.84 -22.15
N GLY A 158 64.28 -63.59 -21.26
CA GLY A 158 63.53 -62.32 -21.22
C GLY A 158 62.46 -62.14 -22.32
N VAL A 159 62.34 -63.06 -23.28
CA VAL A 159 61.38 -63.04 -24.40
C VAL A 159 59.92 -62.89 -23.95
N HIS A 160 59.57 -63.45 -22.79
CA HIS A 160 58.23 -63.34 -22.19
C HIS A 160 57.69 -61.90 -22.03
N ILE A 161 58.56 -60.89 -22.00
CA ILE A 161 58.18 -59.46 -21.97
C ILE A 161 57.61 -59.04 -23.33
N VAL A 162 58.21 -59.51 -24.43
CA VAL A 162 57.75 -59.26 -25.81
C VAL A 162 56.42 -59.97 -26.06
N ASP A 163 56.27 -61.21 -25.60
CA ASP A 163 55.01 -61.98 -25.69
C ASP A 163 53.88 -61.32 -24.88
N ALA A 164 54.20 -60.64 -23.78
CA ALA A 164 53.22 -59.86 -23.01
C ALA A 164 52.80 -58.59 -23.77
N ALA A 165 53.77 -57.80 -24.24
CA ALA A 165 53.52 -56.57 -25.01
C ALA A 165 52.72 -56.84 -26.31
N LEU A 166 53.00 -57.94 -27.01
CA LEU A 166 52.25 -58.34 -28.20
C LEU A 166 50.80 -58.69 -27.86
N ARG A 167 50.56 -59.49 -26.80
CA ARG A 167 49.20 -59.85 -26.35
C ARG A 167 48.38 -58.63 -25.93
N GLU A 168 49.01 -57.67 -25.28
CA GLU A 168 48.37 -56.42 -24.84
C GLU A 168 48.04 -55.52 -26.03
N THR A 169 49.00 -55.30 -26.94
CA THR A 169 48.80 -54.49 -28.16
C THR A 169 47.67 -55.03 -29.04
N VAL A 170 47.59 -56.36 -29.23
CA VAL A 170 46.51 -57.01 -30.00
C VAL A 170 45.14 -56.82 -29.30
N ARG A 171 45.10 -56.85 -27.96
CA ARG A 171 43.87 -56.60 -27.20
C ARG A 171 43.38 -55.17 -27.39
N ASP A 172 44.28 -54.19 -27.32
CA ASP A 172 43.94 -52.78 -27.48
C ASP A 172 43.51 -52.45 -28.91
N MET A 173 44.18 -53.02 -29.91
CA MET A 173 43.78 -52.92 -31.32
C MET A 173 42.35 -53.44 -31.54
N ASN A 174 42.03 -54.62 -31.02
CA ASN A 174 40.68 -55.20 -31.14
C ASN A 174 39.62 -54.34 -30.44
N ARG A 175 39.95 -53.77 -29.27
CA ARG A 175 39.06 -52.86 -28.53
C ARG A 175 38.79 -51.57 -29.31
N ALA A 176 39.83 -50.96 -29.88
CA ALA A 176 39.69 -49.76 -30.71
C ALA A 176 38.83 -50.02 -31.95
N GLN A 177 39.03 -51.14 -32.64
CA GLN A 177 38.24 -51.51 -33.81
C GLN A 177 36.76 -51.79 -33.48
N GLN A 178 36.47 -52.35 -32.30
CA GLN A 178 35.08 -52.54 -31.85
C GLN A 178 34.39 -51.20 -31.57
N GLU A 179 35.10 -50.27 -30.95
CA GLU A 179 34.59 -48.93 -30.63
C GLU A 179 34.35 -48.08 -31.89
N GLU A 180 35.26 -48.15 -32.86
CA GLU A 180 35.11 -47.52 -34.19
C GLU A 180 33.79 -47.95 -34.86
N ARG A 181 33.50 -49.26 -34.89
CA ARG A 181 32.26 -49.80 -35.47
C ARG A 181 31.03 -49.28 -34.74
N ARG A 182 31.04 -49.33 -33.39
CA ARG A 182 29.95 -48.85 -32.53
C ARG A 182 29.63 -47.37 -32.78
N LEU A 183 30.66 -46.53 -32.85
CA LEU A 183 30.52 -45.11 -33.13
C LEU A 183 30.03 -44.85 -34.57
N GLY A 184 30.51 -45.63 -35.55
CA GLY A 184 30.06 -45.56 -36.93
C GLY A 184 28.60 -45.95 -37.15
N GLU A 185 28.07 -46.87 -36.34
CA GLU A 185 26.64 -47.24 -36.31
C GLU A 185 25.81 -46.11 -35.68
N GLN A 186 26.21 -45.60 -34.50
CA GLN A 186 25.52 -44.48 -33.85
C GLN A 186 25.49 -43.21 -34.71
N LEU A 187 26.56 -42.92 -35.45
CA LEU A 187 26.61 -41.76 -36.35
C LEU A 187 25.59 -41.89 -37.49
N LYS A 188 25.36 -43.11 -38.03
CA LYS A 188 24.32 -43.36 -39.03
C LYS A 188 22.91 -43.22 -38.46
N GLU A 189 22.66 -43.72 -37.26
CA GLU A 189 21.36 -43.56 -36.57
C GLU A 189 21.05 -42.08 -36.33
N ILE A 190 22.02 -41.32 -35.81
CA ILE A 190 21.86 -39.88 -35.55
C ILE A 190 21.69 -39.09 -36.87
N ALA A 191 22.43 -39.44 -37.93
CA ALA A 191 22.26 -38.83 -39.24
C ALA A 191 20.86 -39.08 -39.82
N SER A 192 20.34 -40.31 -39.72
CA SER A 192 18.97 -40.65 -40.13
C SER A 192 17.92 -39.90 -39.31
N ALA A 193 18.11 -39.75 -38.00
CA ALA A 193 17.21 -38.98 -37.15
C ALA A 193 17.24 -37.47 -37.48
N LEU A 194 18.39 -36.93 -37.90
CA LEU A 194 18.49 -35.54 -38.35
C LEU A 194 17.77 -35.27 -39.67
N GLU A 195 17.61 -36.26 -40.55
CA GLU A 195 16.82 -36.13 -41.79
C GLU A 195 15.32 -35.92 -41.50
N GLU A 196 14.78 -36.49 -40.41
CA GLU A 196 13.39 -36.23 -39.98
C GLU A 196 13.14 -34.76 -39.63
N TYR A 197 14.20 -34.03 -39.26
CA TYR A 197 14.18 -32.62 -38.88
C TYR A 197 14.52 -31.66 -40.04
N ALA A 198 14.59 -32.14 -41.28
CA ALA A 198 14.96 -31.32 -42.44
C ALA A 198 13.99 -30.15 -42.75
N ASP A 199 12.77 -30.16 -42.22
CA ASP A 199 11.75 -29.14 -42.43
C ASP A 199 11.76 -27.99 -41.38
N LEU A 200 12.49 -28.14 -40.27
CA LEU A 200 12.61 -27.13 -39.21
C LEU A 200 12.96 -25.71 -39.72
N PRO A 201 13.90 -25.51 -40.67
CA PRO A 201 14.16 -24.18 -41.22
C PRO A 201 12.94 -23.55 -41.90
N ARG A 202 12.14 -24.38 -42.61
CA ARG A 202 10.91 -23.93 -43.26
C ARG A 202 9.80 -23.64 -42.24
N LEU A 203 9.71 -24.43 -41.16
CA LEU A 203 8.79 -24.17 -40.06
C LEU A 203 9.15 -22.86 -39.33
N ALA A 204 10.44 -22.58 -39.11
CA ALA A 204 10.90 -21.32 -38.53
C ALA A 204 10.50 -20.12 -39.39
N GLU A 205 10.76 -20.14 -40.70
CA GLU A 205 10.28 -19.10 -41.62
C GLU A 205 8.75 -18.92 -41.59
N LEU A 206 7.99 -20.01 -41.46
CA LEU A 206 6.53 -19.95 -41.40
C LEU A 206 6.06 -19.28 -40.09
N VAL A 207 6.70 -19.59 -38.96
CA VAL A 207 6.42 -18.96 -37.67
C VAL A 207 6.72 -17.46 -37.73
N GLU A 208 7.87 -17.03 -38.28
CA GLU A 208 8.18 -15.60 -38.44
C GLU A 208 7.12 -14.87 -39.28
N LYS A 209 6.71 -15.47 -40.42
CA LYS A 209 5.67 -14.92 -41.29
C LYS A 209 4.31 -14.80 -40.56
N LEU A 210 3.92 -15.82 -39.79
CA LEU A 210 2.68 -15.81 -39.01
C LEU A 210 2.73 -14.79 -37.86
N THR A 211 3.86 -14.65 -37.17
CA THR A 211 4.04 -13.65 -36.11
C THR A 211 3.98 -12.22 -36.66
N ALA A 212 4.58 -11.98 -37.84
CA ALA A 212 4.44 -10.70 -38.53
C ALA A 212 2.97 -10.40 -38.92
N GLN A 213 2.24 -11.40 -39.41
CA GLN A 213 0.81 -11.25 -39.74
C GLN A 213 -0.06 -11.00 -38.51
N LEU A 214 0.21 -11.66 -37.38
CA LEU A 214 -0.47 -11.40 -36.10
C LEU A 214 -0.22 -9.95 -35.63
N GLY A 215 1.02 -9.46 -35.72
CA GLY A 215 1.35 -8.07 -35.39
C GLY A 215 0.62 -7.03 -36.26
N GLU A 216 0.33 -7.33 -37.53
CA GLU A 216 -0.53 -6.48 -38.38
C GLU A 216 -2.02 -6.61 -38.01
N LEU A 217 -2.50 -7.79 -37.64
CA LEU A 217 -3.87 -7.99 -37.15
C LEU A 217 -4.12 -7.23 -35.85
N ASP A 218 -3.18 -7.22 -34.91
CA ASP A 218 -3.28 -6.45 -33.66
C ASP A 218 -3.35 -4.94 -33.91
N LYS A 219 -2.54 -4.41 -34.85
CA LYS A 219 -2.65 -3.01 -35.31
C LYS A 219 -4.02 -2.72 -35.91
N LEU A 220 -4.55 -3.62 -36.74
CA LEU A 220 -5.88 -3.46 -37.34
C LEU A 220 -7.00 -3.54 -36.30
N ALA A 221 -6.88 -4.42 -35.30
CA ALA A 221 -7.82 -4.51 -34.17
C ALA A 221 -7.80 -3.24 -33.32
N GLY A 222 -6.62 -2.69 -33.00
CA GLY A 222 -6.50 -1.41 -32.31
C GLY A 222 -7.09 -0.24 -33.10
N ARG A 223 -6.86 -0.20 -34.42
CA ARG A 223 -7.52 0.79 -35.32
C ARG A 223 -9.03 0.63 -35.31
N LEU A 224 -9.55 -0.59 -35.32
CA LEU A 224 -10.99 -0.86 -35.29
C LEU A 224 -11.63 -0.46 -33.96
N ASP A 225 -10.95 -0.66 -32.83
CA ASP A 225 -11.39 -0.18 -31.51
C ASP A 225 -11.42 1.36 -31.44
N THR A 226 -10.38 2.04 -31.93
CA THR A 226 -10.40 3.52 -32.02
C THR A 226 -11.51 4.03 -32.94
N CYS A 227 -11.79 3.38 -34.07
CA CYS A 227 -12.91 3.72 -34.94
C CYS A 227 -14.28 3.50 -34.26
N ARG A 228 -14.42 2.48 -33.39
CA ARG A 228 -15.65 2.26 -32.61
C ARG A 228 -15.87 3.38 -31.59
N LYS A 229 -14.83 3.76 -30.83
CA LYS A 229 -14.89 4.88 -29.87
C LYS A 229 -15.25 6.20 -30.55
N LEU A 230 -14.59 6.54 -31.65
CA LEU A 230 -14.91 7.73 -32.46
C LEU A 230 -16.35 7.69 -33.02
N LYS A 231 -16.89 6.49 -33.32
CA LYS A 231 -18.29 6.34 -33.74
C LYS A 231 -19.25 6.62 -32.57
N GLU A 232 -18.99 6.06 -31.40
CA GLU A 232 -19.79 6.28 -30.18
C GLU A 232 -19.77 7.76 -29.76
N GLU A 233 -18.60 8.41 -29.79
CA GLU A 233 -18.45 9.85 -29.57
C GLU A 233 -19.27 10.67 -30.58
N ARG A 234 -19.23 10.31 -31.87
CA ARG A 234 -20.04 10.95 -32.91
C ARG A 234 -21.54 10.77 -32.67
N GLU A 235 -22.00 9.56 -32.36
CA GLU A 235 -23.42 9.27 -32.09
C GLU A 235 -23.91 10.07 -30.86
N ALA A 236 -23.07 10.24 -29.83
CA ALA A 236 -23.36 11.10 -28.69
C ALA A 236 -23.46 12.58 -29.07
N VAL A 237 -22.52 13.10 -29.88
CA VAL A 237 -22.55 14.50 -30.37
C VAL A 237 -23.76 14.76 -31.27
N GLU A 238 -24.13 13.82 -32.15
CA GLU A 238 -25.35 13.91 -32.96
C GLU A 238 -26.61 13.91 -32.08
N GLY A 239 -26.64 13.13 -31.00
CA GLY A 239 -27.68 13.19 -29.97
C GLY A 239 -27.79 14.57 -29.28
N PHE A 240 -26.66 15.17 -28.89
CA PHE A 240 -26.64 16.53 -28.32
C PHE A 240 -27.11 17.59 -29.33
N ILE A 241 -26.71 17.50 -30.59
CA ILE A 241 -27.18 18.40 -31.67
C ILE A 241 -28.68 18.25 -31.88
N GLY A 242 -29.20 17.01 -31.90
CA GLY A 242 -30.65 16.75 -31.98
C GLY A 242 -31.42 17.38 -30.82
N ALA A 243 -30.93 17.23 -29.58
CA ALA A 243 -31.52 17.85 -28.40
C ALA A 243 -31.47 19.40 -28.47
N ALA A 244 -30.35 19.97 -28.89
CA ALA A 244 -30.20 21.42 -29.06
C ALA A 244 -31.15 21.98 -30.15
N ASN A 245 -31.26 21.29 -31.29
CA ASN A 245 -32.22 21.66 -32.34
C ASN A 245 -33.67 21.58 -31.85
N GLY A 246 -34.03 20.54 -31.08
CA GLY A 246 -35.35 20.43 -30.46
C GLY A 246 -35.65 21.49 -29.39
N ILE A 247 -34.61 22.11 -28.80
CA ILE A 247 -34.76 23.31 -27.95
C ILE A 247 -34.95 24.56 -28.83
N LEU A 248 -34.17 24.71 -29.90
CA LEU A 248 -34.30 25.83 -30.85
C LEU A 248 -35.67 25.88 -31.53
N GLU A 249 -36.23 24.74 -31.94
CA GLU A 249 -37.60 24.67 -32.48
C GLU A 249 -38.64 25.15 -31.47
N LYS A 250 -38.52 24.73 -30.20
CA LYS A 250 -39.40 25.20 -29.11
C LYS A 250 -39.24 26.70 -28.84
N MET A 251 -38.05 27.25 -29.07
CA MET A 251 -37.76 28.69 -28.95
C MET A 251 -38.15 29.49 -30.20
N GLY A 252 -38.51 28.85 -31.33
CA GLY A 252 -38.91 29.53 -32.57
C GLY A 252 -40.12 30.47 -32.43
N GLY A 253 -40.93 30.27 -31.39
CA GLY A 253 -42.06 31.15 -31.05
C GLY A 253 -41.68 32.48 -30.37
N LEU A 254 -40.42 32.73 -30.02
CA LEU A 254 -40.02 33.98 -29.33
C LEU A 254 -40.33 35.23 -30.17
N ALA A 255 -39.99 35.22 -31.46
CA ALA A 255 -40.22 36.37 -32.35
C ALA A 255 -41.72 36.69 -32.54
N GLN A 256 -42.59 35.67 -32.51
CA GLN A 256 -44.04 35.87 -32.53
C GLN A 256 -44.54 36.42 -31.18
N SER A 257 -43.90 36.03 -30.08
CA SER A 257 -44.22 36.52 -28.73
C SER A 257 -43.84 38.00 -28.56
N GLU A 258 -42.71 38.45 -29.12
CA GLU A 258 -42.34 39.87 -29.18
C GLU A 258 -43.33 40.68 -30.03
N GLY A 259 -43.76 40.16 -31.18
CA GLY A 259 -44.79 40.79 -32.01
C GLY A 259 -46.14 40.93 -31.31
N LEU A 260 -46.56 39.91 -30.54
CA LEU A 260 -47.76 39.96 -29.71
C LEU A 260 -47.64 40.98 -28.57
N LEU A 261 -46.48 41.08 -27.90
CA LEU A 261 -46.25 42.09 -26.87
C LEU A 261 -46.33 43.53 -27.42
N ALA A 262 -45.80 43.76 -28.62
CA ALA A 262 -45.95 45.06 -29.31
C ALA A 262 -47.42 45.39 -29.64
N GLN A 263 -48.20 44.41 -30.12
CA GLN A 263 -49.63 44.62 -30.38
C GLN A 263 -50.45 44.88 -29.10
N VAL A 264 -50.10 44.22 -28.01
CA VAL A 264 -50.75 44.44 -26.69
C VAL A 264 -50.42 45.85 -26.16
N SER A 265 -49.19 46.35 -26.32
CA SER A 265 -48.83 47.70 -25.88
C SER A 265 -49.50 48.79 -26.72
N GLU A 266 -49.62 48.60 -28.04
CA GLU A 266 -50.40 49.45 -28.96
C GLU A 266 -51.88 49.52 -28.54
N LEU A 267 -52.51 48.37 -28.28
CA LEU A 267 -53.90 48.31 -27.83
C LEU A 267 -54.11 48.96 -26.46
N ALA A 268 -53.18 48.79 -25.51
CA ALA A 268 -53.23 49.47 -24.21
C ALA A 268 -53.15 51.00 -24.36
N SER A 269 -52.26 51.50 -25.22
CA SER A 269 -52.15 52.94 -25.54
C SER A 269 -53.41 53.50 -26.21
N ARG A 270 -54.07 52.71 -27.07
CA ARG A 270 -55.35 53.08 -27.67
C ARG A 270 -56.49 53.15 -26.63
N CYS A 271 -56.52 52.21 -25.68
CA CYS A 271 -57.49 52.23 -24.58
C CYS A 271 -57.30 53.45 -23.67
N SER A 272 -56.07 53.78 -23.27
CA SER A 272 -55.83 54.94 -22.40
C SER A 272 -56.24 56.27 -23.05
N ARG A 273 -55.94 56.46 -24.34
CA ARG A 273 -56.43 57.61 -25.13
C ARG A 273 -57.95 57.65 -25.25
N GLY A 274 -58.61 56.49 -25.36
CA GLY A 274 -60.07 56.38 -25.35
C GLY A 274 -60.70 56.85 -24.04
N GLU A 275 -60.09 56.51 -22.90
CA GLU A 275 -60.53 57.00 -21.58
C GLU A 275 -60.26 58.50 -21.36
N GLU A 276 -59.25 59.04 -22.04
CA GLU A 276 -58.93 60.48 -22.02
C GLU A 276 -59.98 61.28 -22.80
N TYR A 277 -60.28 60.88 -24.04
CA TYR A 277 -61.37 61.47 -24.82
C TYR A 277 -62.74 61.35 -24.13
N ARG A 278 -63.00 60.24 -23.42
CA ARG A 278 -64.23 60.08 -22.62
C ARG A 278 -64.31 61.09 -21.46
N ARG A 279 -63.18 61.42 -20.83
CA ARG A 279 -63.11 62.45 -19.77
C ARG A 279 -63.30 63.86 -20.34
N ASP A 280 -62.67 64.19 -21.45
CA ASP A 280 -62.85 65.49 -22.11
C ASP A 280 -64.31 65.72 -22.55
N LEU A 281 -64.96 64.69 -23.11
CA LEU A 281 -66.36 64.80 -23.56
C LEU A 281 -67.33 65.04 -22.40
N LEU A 282 -67.10 64.42 -21.24
CA LEU A 282 -67.88 64.69 -20.01
C LEU A 282 -67.63 66.10 -19.47
N ARG A 283 -66.39 66.64 -19.57
CA ARG A 283 -66.10 68.03 -19.19
C ARG A 283 -66.87 69.02 -20.07
N VAL A 284 -66.80 68.84 -21.39
CA VAL A 284 -67.49 69.73 -22.35
C VAL A 284 -69.01 69.69 -22.17
N GLN A 285 -69.60 68.54 -21.85
CA GLN A 285 -71.03 68.44 -21.53
C GLN A 285 -71.41 69.23 -20.26
N ALA A 286 -70.56 69.22 -19.23
CA ALA A 286 -70.78 70.02 -18.02
C ALA A 286 -70.64 71.53 -18.28
N GLU A 287 -69.66 71.93 -19.11
CA GLU A 287 -69.47 73.33 -19.53
C GLU A 287 -70.66 73.85 -20.35
N ILE A 288 -71.24 73.03 -21.24
CA ILE A 288 -72.46 73.36 -21.99
C ILE A 288 -73.65 73.54 -21.04
N GLY A 289 -73.85 72.64 -20.06
CA GLY A 289 -74.93 72.76 -19.08
C GLY A 289 -74.84 74.07 -18.25
N GLN A 290 -73.64 74.46 -17.84
CA GLN A 290 -73.42 75.74 -17.15
C GLN A 290 -73.71 76.95 -18.05
N ALA A 291 -73.38 76.87 -19.35
CA ALA A 291 -73.70 77.93 -20.30
C ALA A 291 -75.22 78.07 -20.54
N GLU A 292 -75.97 76.96 -20.55
CA GLU A 292 -77.43 76.96 -20.66
C GLU A 292 -78.12 77.56 -19.42
N GLU A 293 -77.63 77.28 -18.20
CA GLU A 293 -78.13 77.92 -16.98
C GLU A 293 -77.90 79.45 -16.98
N ILE A 294 -76.72 79.91 -17.44
CA ILE A 294 -76.40 81.33 -17.57
C ILE A 294 -77.32 82.02 -18.60
N LEU A 295 -77.62 81.36 -19.73
CA LEU A 295 -78.56 81.86 -20.74
C LEU A 295 -80.01 81.91 -20.24
N ALA A 296 -80.42 80.99 -19.37
CA ALA A 296 -81.73 81.02 -18.73
C ALA A 296 -81.86 82.20 -17.75
N ALA A 297 -80.82 82.47 -16.95
CA ALA A 297 -80.80 83.59 -16.01
C ALA A 297 -80.81 84.97 -16.69
N ALA A 298 -80.23 85.09 -17.90
CA ALA A 298 -80.13 86.35 -18.63
C ALA A 298 -81.47 86.92 -19.16
N ARG A 299 -82.54 86.11 -19.24
CA ARG A 299 -83.84 86.53 -19.81
C ARG A 299 -84.64 87.52 -18.95
N GLY A 300 -84.24 87.77 -17.70
CA GLY A 300 -84.97 88.66 -16.78
C GLY A 300 -84.49 90.12 -16.72
N LEU A 301 -83.44 90.49 -17.45
CA LEU A 301 -82.70 91.74 -17.23
C LEU A 301 -83.40 93.02 -17.75
N GLU A 302 -84.18 92.95 -18.83
CA GLU A 302 -84.84 94.14 -19.41
C GLU A 302 -85.94 94.70 -18.50
N ALA A 303 -86.75 93.83 -17.88
CA ALA A 303 -87.83 94.23 -16.97
C ALA A 303 -87.33 94.86 -15.64
N ALA A 304 -86.05 94.73 -15.32
CA ALA A 304 -85.43 95.35 -14.14
C ALA A 304 -85.03 96.81 -14.37
N GLN A 305 -84.77 97.23 -15.62
CA GLN A 305 -84.36 98.61 -15.92
C GLN A 305 -85.51 99.62 -15.82
N GLU A 306 -86.72 99.28 -16.30
CA GLU A 306 -87.86 100.21 -16.25
C GLU A 306 -88.28 100.59 -14.81
N LYS A 307 -88.20 99.64 -13.87
CA LYS A 307 -88.50 99.92 -12.45
C LYS A 307 -87.41 100.73 -11.73
N ALA A 308 -86.18 100.74 -12.24
CA ALA A 308 -85.11 101.58 -11.70
C ALA A 308 -85.26 103.06 -12.10
N ALA A 309 -85.76 103.34 -13.30
CA ALA A 309 -86.00 104.71 -13.78
C ALA A 309 -87.05 105.47 -12.93
N LEU A 310 -88.20 104.83 -12.67
CA LEU A 310 -89.26 105.38 -11.83
C LEU A 310 -88.83 105.63 -10.37
N ALA A 311 -87.83 104.89 -9.86
CA ALA A 311 -87.30 105.09 -8.51
C ALA A 311 -86.42 106.35 -8.39
N LEU A 312 -85.68 106.72 -9.45
CA LEU A 312 -84.82 107.92 -9.44
C LEU A 312 -85.64 109.23 -9.44
N GLU A 313 -86.79 109.25 -10.12
CA GLU A 313 -87.62 110.46 -10.23
C GLU A 313 -88.28 110.82 -8.90
N CYS A 314 -88.77 109.81 -8.15
CA CYS A 314 -89.21 109.96 -6.77
C CYS A 314 -88.09 110.45 -5.83
N GLN A 315 -86.84 110.05 -6.06
CA GLN A 315 -85.69 110.51 -5.25
C GLN A 315 -85.36 112.00 -5.50
N ARG A 316 -85.61 112.52 -6.70
CA ARG A 316 -85.40 113.94 -7.05
C ARG A 316 -86.40 114.85 -6.33
N LEU A 317 -87.69 114.53 -6.42
CA LEU A 317 -88.77 115.28 -5.74
C LEU A 317 -88.63 115.25 -4.20
N GLY A 318 -88.13 114.15 -3.63
CA GLY A 318 -87.85 114.05 -2.19
C GLY A 318 -86.74 115.00 -1.69
N LYS A 319 -85.78 115.39 -2.54
CA LYS A 319 -84.71 116.34 -2.17
C LYS A 319 -85.19 117.79 -2.17
N GLU A 320 -85.92 118.21 -3.21
CA GLU A 320 -86.43 119.58 -3.32
C GLU A 320 -87.38 119.94 -2.16
N LEU A 321 -88.19 118.98 -1.69
CA LEU A 321 -89.09 119.18 -0.55
C LEU A 321 -88.35 119.28 0.81
N ALA A 322 -87.19 118.63 0.94
CA ALA A 322 -86.39 118.63 2.17
C ALA A 322 -85.63 119.96 2.37
N ASP A 323 -85.25 120.65 1.30
CA ASP A 323 -84.56 121.94 1.39
C ASP A 323 -85.53 123.10 1.68
N LEU A 324 -86.75 123.08 1.11
CA LEU A 324 -87.84 124.00 1.50
C LEU A 324 -88.20 123.89 3.00
N TYR A 325 -88.13 122.68 3.58
CA TYR A 325 -88.37 122.47 5.01
C TYR A 325 -87.25 123.04 5.91
N LYS A 326 -86.01 123.18 5.40
CA LYS A 326 -84.89 123.80 6.13
C LYS A 326 -85.02 125.33 6.20
N GLU A 327 -85.57 125.96 5.17
CA GLU A 327 -85.79 127.42 5.16
C GLU A 327 -86.90 127.84 6.14
N LYS A 328 -88.04 127.13 6.16
CA LYS A 328 -89.11 127.37 7.14
C LYS A 328 -88.60 127.30 8.59
N ARG A 329 -87.80 126.28 8.90
CA ARG A 329 -87.18 126.04 10.22
C ARG A 329 -86.05 127.03 10.57
N ARG A 330 -85.72 127.97 9.68
CA ARG A 330 -84.85 129.14 9.92
C ARG A 330 -85.68 130.35 10.34
N ALA A 331 -86.84 130.59 9.73
CA ALA A 331 -87.75 131.68 10.10
C ALA A 331 -88.36 131.49 11.51
N GLU A 332 -88.76 130.27 11.86
CA GLU A 332 -89.32 129.95 13.19
C GLU A 332 -88.34 130.23 14.35
N ARG A 333 -87.02 130.12 14.10
CA ARG A 333 -85.97 130.41 15.10
C ARG A 333 -85.77 131.90 15.36
N VAL A 334 -86.09 132.78 14.40
CA VAL A 334 -85.95 134.23 14.56
C VAL A 334 -87.07 134.79 15.45
N ILE A 335 -88.29 134.25 15.36
CA ILE A 335 -89.44 134.69 16.17
C ILE A 335 -89.33 134.20 17.63
N ALA A 336 -88.78 133.01 17.86
CA ALA A 336 -88.52 132.52 19.22
C ALA A 336 -87.54 133.43 19.98
N ALA A 337 -86.45 133.84 19.32
CA ALA A 337 -85.42 134.71 19.91
C ALA A 337 -85.93 136.11 20.31
N THR A 338 -87.04 136.59 19.73
CA THR A 338 -87.62 137.89 20.11
C THR A 338 -88.56 137.82 21.33
N ARG A 339 -89.01 136.62 21.74
CA ARG A 339 -89.85 136.46 22.95
C ARG A 339 -89.05 136.36 24.24
N GLU A 340 -87.79 135.93 24.17
CA GLU A 340 -87.00 135.53 25.34
C GLU A 340 -86.24 136.70 26.00
N VAL A 341 -86.04 137.82 25.28
CA VAL A 341 -85.14 138.91 25.69
C VAL A 341 -85.83 140.04 26.49
N LEU A 342 -87.16 140.06 26.64
CA LEU A 342 -87.89 141.19 27.25
C LEU A 342 -88.96 140.86 28.31
N GLN A 343 -88.97 139.63 28.84
CA GLN A 343 -89.64 139.32 30.13
C GLN A 343 -88.66 139.06 31.28
N HIS A 344 -87.35 138.96 31.04
CA HIS A 344 -86.33 138.94 32.10
C HIS A 344 -85.82 140.34 32.50
N THR A 345 -86.74 141.31 32.49
CA THR A 345 -86.68 142.48 33.38
C THR A 345 -87.71 142.34 34.50
N GLU A 346 -87.46 141.41 35.44
CA GLU A 346 -87.87 141.49 36.86
C GLU A 346 -87.27 140.32 37.68
N GLY A 347 -86.22 140.60 38.49
CA GLY A 347 -85.68 139.75 39.58
C GLY A 347 -85.04 138.40 39.20
N VAL A 348 -83.81 138.02 39.55
CA VAL A 348 -82.82 138.51 40.55
C VAL A 348 -83.36 138.53 41.99
N GLU A 349 -83.45 137.36 42.67
CA GLU A 349 -83.11 137.32 44.11
C GLU A 349 -82.85 135.96 44.83
N GLN A 350 -83.29 134.76 44.37
CA GLN A 350 -83.10 133.49 45.14
C GLN A 350 -82.64 132.29 44.27
N ALA A 351 -81.45 132.23 43.67
CA ALA A 351 -80.09 132.32 44.23
C ALA A 351 -79.49 131.00 44.81
N ALA A 352 -78.26 130.71 44.39
CA ALA A 352 -77.12 130.37 45.24
C ALA A 352 -77.14 129.17 46.24
N ALA A 353 -78.10 128.24 46.20
CA ALA A 353 -78.19 127.19 47.23
C ALA A 353 -77.03 126.15 47.25
N ASN A 354 -77.08 125.06 46.46
CA ASN A 354 -76.51 123.77 46.91
C ASN A 354 -75.42 123.09 46.04
N LEU A 355 -74.63 123.82 45.26
CA LEU A 355 -73.46 123.28 44.54
C LEU A 355 -72.23 123.08 45.44
N ARG A 356 -72.32 122.26 46.51
CA ARG A 356 -71.14 121.98 47.37
C ARG A 356 -70.96 120.57 47.93
N LEU A 357 -71.93 119.65 47.89
CA LEU A 357 -71.92 118.60 48.93
C LEU A 357 -70.95 117.41 48.77
N PHE A 358 -70.81 116.71 47.63
CA PHE A 358 -70.23 115.35 47.68
C PHE A 358 -69.43 114.87 46.45
N GLN A 359 -68.21 114.34 46.69
CA GLN A 359 -67.21 114.08 45.62
C GLN A 359 -66.16 112.95 45.92
N GLU A 360 -66.38 111.95 46.80
CA GLU A 360 -65.30 111.02 47.28
C GLU A 360 -65.49 109.47 47.17
N LYS A 361 -64.54 108.80 46.44
CA LYS A 361 -63.85 107.46 46.63
C LYS A 361 -64.49 106.05 46.32
N GLU A 362 -63.76 104.90 46.34
CA GLU A 362 -62.63 104.32 45.49
C GLU A 362 -61.93 103.01 46.07
N GLY A 363 -61.57 101.95 45.27
CA GLY A 363 -60.31 101.09 45.40
C GLY A 363 -60.22 99.58 45.88
N THR A 364 -59.30 98.77 45.25
CA THR A 364 -58.34 97.68 45.78
C THR A 364 -58.39 96.12 45.44
N VAL A 365 -57.19 95.49 45.22
CA VAL A 365 -56.70 94.05 45.37
C VAL A 365 -56.78 93.03 44.17
N GLY A 366 -55.79 92.16 43.87
CA GLY A 366 -54.34 92.23 44.19
C GLY A 366 -53.48 90.97 44.53
N LYS A 367 -53.89 89.68 44.45
CA LYS A 367 -53.06 88.56 45.01
C LYS A 367 -53.33 87.12 44.47
N MET A 368 -52.33 86.36 43.93
CA MET A 368 -52.45 84.88 43.68
C MET A 368 -51.14 84.04 43.40
N ALA A 369 -49.92 84.50 43.69
CA ALA A 369 -48.70 83.99 43.02
C ALA A 369 -47.88 82.82 43.67
N GLU A 370 -48.41 82.04 44.62
CA GLU A 370 -47.52 81.39 45.62
C GLU A 370 -47.19 79.88 45.43
N LEU A 371 -47.96 79.11 44.65
CA LEU A 371 -48.01 77.62 44.72
C LEU A 371 -47.06 76.82 43.78
N GLN A 372 -46.07 77.46 43.16
CA GLN A 372 -45.26 76.84 42.08
C GLN A 372 -44.26 75.71 42.50
N ARG A 373 -44.02 75.47 43.79
CA ARG A 373 -42.72 74.90 44.25
C ARG A 373 -42.61 73.39 44.54
N GLU A 374 -43.68 72.60 44.66
CA GLU A 374 -43.58 71.28 45.31
C GLU A 374 -43.27 70.06 44.42
N LEU A 375 -43.67 70.05 43.14
CA LEU A 375 -43.76 68.77 42.38
C LEU A 375 -42.42 68.19 41.87
N VAL A 376 -41.33 68.96 41.88
CA VAL A 376 -40.06 68.60 41.19
C VAL A 376 -39.32 67.43 41.86
N SER A 377 -39.51 67.20 43.17
CA SER A 377 -38.68 66.22 43.93
C SER A 377 -39.03 64.74 43.72
N ALA A 378 -40.15 64.42 43.08
CA ALA A 378 -40.61 63.03 42.93
C ALA A 378 -39.85 62.24 41.84
N TRP A 379 -39.26 62.93 40.86
CA TRP A 379 -38.77 62.32 39.61
C TRP A 379 -37.45 61.55 39.76
N GLU A 380 -36.58 61.93 40.71
CA GLU A 380 -35.20 61.39 40.79
C GLU A 380 -35.08 60.01 41.46
N LYS A 381 -36.03 59.61 42.30
CA LYS A 381 -35.90 58.37 43.09
C LYS A 381 -36.12 57.08 42.29
N GLY A 382 -36.92 57.12 41.22
CA GLY A 382 -37.27 55.93 40.44
C GLY A 382 -36.11 55.37 39.60
N LYS A 383 -35.27 56.23 39.04
CA LYS A 383 -34.26 55.86 38.02
C LYS A 383 -33.18 54.90 38.54
N LYS A 384 -32.75 55.03 39.79
CA LYS A 384 -31.66 54.22 40.39
C LYS A 384 -32.03 52.76 40.69
N ALA A 385 -33.31 52.43 40.80
CA ALA A 385 -33.74 51.06 41.14
C ALA A 385 -33.62 50.10 39.93
N GLN A 386 -33.78 50.61 38.71
CA GLN A 386 -33.86 49.80 37.50
C GLN A 386 -32.50 49.25 37.04
N GLU A 387 -31.43 50.01 37.25
CA GLU A 387 -30.06 49.66 36.83
C GLU A 387 -29.48 48.47 37.64
N ALA A 388 -29.87 48.31 38.90
CA ALA A 388 -29.40 47.23 39.77
C ALA A 388 -29.92 45.84 39.35
N ALA A 389 -31.15 45.73 38.86
CA ALA A 389 -31.76 44.47 38.45
C ALA A 389 -31.05 43.83 37.24
N ALA A 390 -30.55 44.66 36.31
CA ALA A 390 -29.87 44.22 35.09
C ALA A 390 -28.43 43.70 35.31
N ALA A 391 -27.88 43.82 36.53
CA ALA A 391 -26.59 43.25 36.90
C ALA A 391 -26.74 41.81 37.40
N ALA A 392 -27.66 41.57 38.34
CA ALA A 392 -27.85 40.27 38.99
C ALA A 392 -28.24 39.13 38.01
N ALA A 393 -29.05 39.44 36.99
CA ALA A 393 -29.48 38.45 35.99
C ALA A 393 -28.34 37.86 35.14
N ARG A 394 -27.21 38.57 35.00
CA ARG A 394 -26.06 38.13 34.18
C ARG A 394 -25.16 37.12 34.89
N ASP A 395 -24.99 37.22 36.21
CA ASP A 395 -24.13 36.30 36.96
C ASP A 395 -24.80 34.93 37.19
N LEU A 396 -26.14 34.90 37.37
CA LEU A 396 -26.90 33.64 37.53
C LEU A 396 -26.70 32.70 36.33
N LYS A 397 -26.78 33.24 35.11
CA LYS A 397 -26.64 32.47 33.86
C LYS A 397 -25.24 31.88 33.67
N ARG A 398 -24.21 32.48 34.30
CA ARG A 398 -22.81 32.01 34.27
C ARG A 398 -22.57 30.82 35.20
N GLN A 399 -23.14 30.82 36.41
CA GLN A 399 -22.94 29.72 37.36
C GLN A 399 -23.69 28.44 36.96
N LEU A 400 -24.90 28.56 36.39
CA LEU A 400 -25.66 27.41 35.88
C LEU A 400 -24.91 26.63 34.80
N ALA A 401 -24.18 27.33 33.91
CA ALA A 401 -23.36 26.69 32.88
C ALA A 401 -22.20 25.85 33.47
N GLN A 402 -21.61 26.28 34.59
CA GLN A 402 -20.56 25.52 35.28
C GLN A 402 -21.12 24.30 36.03
N TYR A 403 -22.31 24.44 36.63
CA TYR A 403 -23.00 23.36 37.34
C TYR A 403 -23.37 22.20 36.39
N GLY A 404 -23.94 22.50 35.22
CA GLY A 404 -24.27 21.49 34.20
C GLY A 404 -23.05 20.73 33.66
N ALA A 405 -21.90 21.38 33.55
CA ALA A 405 -20.65 20.74 33.11
C ALA A 405 -20.07 19.76 34.15
N LEU A 406 -20.24 20.07 35.45
CA LEU A 406 -19.82 19.20 36.57
C LEU A 406 -20.67 17.93 36.67
N LEU A 407 -22.00 18.05 36.57
CA LEU A 407 -22.91 16.90 36.57
C LEU A 407 -22.61 15.93 35.42
N LYS A 408 -22.22 16.44 34.25
CA LYS A 408 -21.85 15.63 33.07
C LYS A 408 -20.56 14.82 33.25
N LYS A 409 -19.65 15.22 34.15
CA LYS A 409 -18.41 14.48 34.47
C LYS A 409 -18.59 13.37 35.51
N LEU A 410 -19.56 13.50 36.41
CA LEU A 410 -19.73 12.58 37.54
C LEU A 410 -20.41 11.26 37.15
N GLY A 411 -21.21 11.23 36.08
CA GLY A 411 -21.86 10.03 35.54
C GLY A 411 -23.00 9.45 36.40
N LYS A 412 -22.93 9.59 37.73
CA LYS A 412 -23.96 9.19 38.70
C LYS A 412 -24.29 10.33 39.65
N CYS A 413 -25.54 10.41 40.09
CA CYS A 413 -26.00 11.45 41.01
C CYS A 413 -25.40 11.24 42.41
N PRO A 414 -24.70 12.24 43.00
CA PRO A 414 -24.09 12.10 44.33
C PRO A 414 -25.08 12.04 45.49
N ILE A 415 -26.39 12.26 45.26
CA ILE A 415 -27.44 12.20 46.29
C ILE A 415 -28.27 10.91 46.20
N CYS A 416 -28.60 10.43 44.99
CA CYS A 416 -29.50 9.29 44.80
C CYS A 416 -28.93 8.12 43.95
N TYR A 417 -27.65 8.17 43.57
CA TYR A 417 -26.91 7.13 42.84
C TYR A 417 -27.45 6.68 41.47
N GLY A 418 -28.55 7.26 40.98
CA GLY A 418 -29.05 7.05 39.61
C GLY A 418 -28.11 7.62 38.54
N ASP A 419 -28.16 7.04 37.34
CA ASP A 419 -27.31 7.45 36.20
C ASP A 419 -27.71 8.83 35.66
N ILE A 420 -26.74 9.72 35.50
CA ILE A 420 -26.95 11.07 34.97
C ILE A 420 -26.99 11.00 33.43
N THR A 421 -28.19 10.85 32.88
CA THR A 421 -28.40 10.95 31.43
C THR A 421 -28.44 12.41 30.96
N ALA A 422 -28.22 12.62 29.65
CA ALA A 422 -28.31 13.96 29.04
C ALA A 422 -29.74 14.56 29.08
N ALA A 423 -30.78 13.75 29.35
CA ALA A 423 -32.13 14.26 29.62
C ALA A 423 -32.22 14.86 31.02
N THR A 424 -31.69 14.16 32.04
CA THR A 424 -31.69 14.60 33.44
C THR A 424 -30.97 15.94 33.64
N ILE A 425 -29.85 16.18 32.94
CA ILE A 425 -29.13 17.46 33.00
C ILE A 425 -29.97 18.62 32.44
N ARG A 426 -30.76 18.37 31.39
CA ARG A 426 -31.60 19.44 30.80
C ARG A 426 -32.76 19.83 31.71
N GLY A 427 -33.44 18.86 32.34
CA GLY A 427 -34.50 19.14 33.32
C GLY A 427 -34.01 19.96 34.51
N ILE A 428 -32.83 19.62 35.06
CA ILE A 428 -32.23 20.36 36.17
C ILE A 428 -31.83 21.80 35.75
N LEU A 429 -31.45 22.02 34.50
CA LEU A 429 -31.10 23.36 34.04
C LEU A 429 -32.33 24.23 33.73
N SER A 430 -33.41 23.65 33.18
CA SER A 430 -34.64 24.40 32.85
C SER A 430 -35.38 24.95 34.08
N GLU A 431 -35.40 24.21 35.20
CA GLU A 431 -36.03 24.68 36.45
C GLU A 431 -35.39 25.97 37.01
N TYR A 432 -34.10 26.23 36.71
CA TYR A 432 -33.38 27.41 37.20
C TYR A 432 -33.29 28.55 36.16
N THR A 433 -33.61 28.30 34.88
CA THR A 433 -33.63 29.33 33.84
C THR A 433 -35.01 29.89 33.52
N GLY A 434 -36.09 29.28 34.03
CA GLY A 434 -37.46 29.79 33.84
C GLY A 434 -37.96 29.71 32.39
N GLU A 435 -37.43 28.75 31.63
CA GLU A 435 -37.86 28.44 30.27
C GLU A 435 -38.73 27.17 30.32
N GLU A 436 -40.05 27.36 30.47
CA GLU A 436 -41.06 26.29 30.42
C GLU A 436 -41.37 25.88 28.97
N GLY A 437 -41.56 24.56 28.77
CA GLY A 437 -42.47 23.96 27.77
C GLY A 437 -42.32 24.31 26.30
#